data_AF-A0A2V8G5F8-F1
#
_entry.id   AF-A0A2V8G5F8-F1
#
_cell.length_a   1.000
_cell.length_b   1.000
_cell.length_c   1.000
_cell.angle_alpha   90.00
_cell.angle_beta   90.00
_cell.angle_gamma   90.00
#
_symmetry.space_group_name_H-M   'P 1'
#
loop_
_entity.id
_entity.type
_entity.pdbx_description
1 polymer ?
#
loop_
_entity_poly.entity_id
_entity_poly.type
_entity_poly.pdbx_seq_one_letter_code
_entity_poly.pdbx_strand_id
1 'polypeptide(L)' 'VETLDVEIVCSDAAEHRRRVDGRAADIPGHRVPTWQEVVDRDYRAWDRDRLVIDTARLSVEESVRTILSAVRRSG' A
#
# COMPACT_ATOMS: atom_id res chain seq x y z
N VAL A 1 12.20 -6.67 20.74
CA VAL A 1 11.67 -5.51 19.99
C VAL A 1 10.28 -5.89 19.56
N GLU A 2 9.27 -5.15 20.00
CA GLU A 2 7.89 -5.34 19.53
C GLU A 2 7.74 -4.73 18.13
N THR A 3 6.99 -5.38 17.24
CA THR A 3 6.84 -4.98 15.84
C THR A 3 5.39 -4.69 15.53
N LEU A 4 5.13 -3.60 14.80
CA LEU A 4 3.81 -3.28 14.27
C LEU A 4 3.74 -3.67 12.79
N ASP A 5 2.85 -4.61 12.49
CA ASP A 5 2.52 -5.00 11.13
C ASP A 5 1.55 -3.99 10.49
N VAL A 6 1.94 -3.43 9.33
CA VAL A 6 1.14 -2.46 8.58
C VAL A 6 0.92 -2.95 7.15
N GLU A 7 -0.33 -3.25 6.79
CA GLU A 7 -0.72 -3.64 5.44
C GLU A 7 -1.27 -2.44 4.67
N ILE A 8 -0.72 -2.18 3.48
CA ILE A 8 -1.12 -1.06 2.62
C ILE A 8 -2.03 -1.58 1.51
N VAL A 9 -3.21 -1.00 1.40
CA VAL A 9 -4.20 -1.34 0.37
C VAL A 9 -4.63 -0.10 -0.40
N CYS A 10 -5.20 -0.33 -1.57
CA CYS A 10 -5.96 0.67 -2.32
C CYS A 10 -7.29 0.01 -2.67
N SER A 11 -8.36 0.35 -1.94
CA SER A 11 -9.66 -0.29 -2.11
C SER A 11 -10.39 0.12 -3.41
N ASP A 12 -9.96 1.20 -4.04
CA ASP A 12 -10.43 1.63 -5.36
C ASP A 12 -9.54 1.06 -6.47
N ALA A 13 -10.01 -0.01 -7.12
CA ALA A 13 -9.30 -0.65 -8.22
C ALA A 13 -9.13 0.26 -9.45
N ALA A 14 -10.05 1.20 -9.69
CA ALA A 14 -9.93 2.13 -10.81
C ALA A 14 -8.83 3.16 -10.55
N GLU A 15 -8.74 3.68 -9.33
CA GLU A 15 -7.62 4.54 -8.93
C GLU A 15 -6.29 3.79 -8.94
N HIS A 16 -6.26 2.56 -8.44
CA HIS A 16 -5.05 1.75 -8.48
C HIS A 16 -4.57 1.54 -9.93
N ARG A 17 -5.49 1.19 -10.84
CA ARG A 17 -5.18 1.08 -12.26
C ARG A 17 -4.67 2.39 -12.85
N ARG A 18 -5.34 3.52 -12.59
CA ARG A 18 -4.89 4.84 -13.06
C ARG A 18 -3.46 5.13 -12.64
N ARG A 19 -3.09 4.81 -11.39
CA ARG A 19 -1.73 5.01 -10.86
C ARG A 19 -0.71 4.09 -11.53
N VAL A 20 -1.04 2.82 -11.77
CA VAL A 20 -0.16 1.87 -12.45
C VAL A 20 0.07 2.29 -13.90
N ASP A 21 -1.00 2.54 -14.65
CA ASP A 21 -0.94 2.91 -16.07
C ASP A 21 -0.25 4.27 -16.28
N GLY A 22 -0.39 5.21 -15.33
CA GLY A 22 0.23 6.54 -15.38
C GLY A 22 1.66 6.60 -14.85
N ARG A 23 2.22 5.50 -14.31
CA ARG A 23 3.54 5.53 -13.65
C ARG A 23 4.66 5.52 -14.68
N ALA A 24 5.49 6.55 -14.65
CA ALA A 24 6.75 6.59 -15.38
C ALA A 24 7.85 5.84 -14.63
N ALA A 25 8.70 5.10 -15.34
CA ALA A 25 9.92 4.55 -14.77
C ALA A 25 10.91 5.70 -14.50
N ASP A 26 11.29 5.87 -13.24
CA ASP A 26 12.22 6.88 -12.73
C ASP A 26 13.59 6.30 -12.36
N ILE A 27 13.77 4.99 -12.51
CA ILE A 27 14.99 4.24 -12.19
C ILE A 27 15.52 3.60 -13.48
N PRO A 28 16.81 3.80 -13.84
CA PRO A 28 17.41 3.18 -15.03
C PRO A 28 17.23 1.66 -15.05
N GLY A 29 16.70 1.13 -16.16
CA GLY A 29 16.46 -0.31 -16.35
C GLY A 29 15.23 -0.87 -15.61
N HIS A 30 14.49 -0.04 -14.86
CA HIS A 30 13.27 -0.48 -14.19
C HIS A 30 12.08 -0.54 -15.17
N ARG A 31 11.45 -1.71 -15.26
CA ARG A 31 10.19 -1.89 -16.00
C ARG A 31 9.02 -1.79 -15.04
N VAL A 32 8.16 -0.80 -15.25
CA VAL A 32 6.89 -0.68 -14.52
C VAL A 32 5.96 -1.82 -14.96
N PRO A 33 5.23 -2.49 -14.05
CA PRO A 33 4.29 -3.53 -14.43
C PRO A 33 3.09 -2.94 -15.18
N THR A 34 2.50 -3.74 -16.07
CA THR A 34 1.18 -3.49 -16.62
C THR A 34 0.09 -3.72 -15.57
N TRP A 35 -1.12 -3.17 -15.78
CA TRP A 35 -2.25 -3.47 -14.92
C TRP A 35 -2.55 -4.97 -14.79
N GLN A 36 -2.46 -5.73 -15.89
CA GLN A 36 -2.72 -7.17 -15.86
C GLN A 36 -1.69 -7.92 -15.00
N GLU A 37 -0.41 -7.56 -15.09
CA GLU A 37 0.64 -8.13 -14.23
C GLU A 37 0.44 -7.80 -12.73
N VAL A 38 -0.22 -6.67 -12.42
CA VAL A 38 -0.59 -6.33 -11.04
C VAL A 38 -1.73 -7.22 -10.54
N VAL A 39 -2.78 -7.41 -11.35
CA VAL A 39 -3.95 -8.22 -10.98
C VAL A 39 -3.63 -9.71 -10.90
N ASP A 40 -2.76 -10.21 -11.78
CA ASP A 40 -2.38 -11.64 -11.82
C ASP A 40 -1.36 -12.03 -10.75
N ARG A 41 -0.90 -11.07 -9.95
CA ARG A 41 0.06 -11.33 -8.87
C ARG A 41 -0.61 -12.17 -7.78
N ASP A 42 -0.01 -13.30 -7.39
CA ASP A 42 -0.42 -14.06 -6.21
C ASP A 42 -0.12 -13.24 -4.95
N TYR A 43 -1.09 -12.40 -4.56
CA TYR A 43 -1.08 -11.66 -3.32
C TYR A 43 -2.03 -12.32 -2.33
N ARG A 44 -1.48 -12.72 -1.19
CA ARG A 44 -2.25 -13.26 -0.07
C ARG A 44 -2.35 -12.18 1.00
N ALA A 45 -3.57 -11.66 1.17
CA ALA A 45 -3.88 -10.74 2.26
C ALA A 45 -3.50 -11.40 3.59
N TRP A 46 -3.03 -10.60 4.54
CA TRP A 46 -2.69 -11.12 5.84
C TRP A 46 -3.96 -11.59 6.58
N ASP A 47 -3.85 -12.70 7.30
CA ASP A 47 -4.90 -13.32 8.11
C ASP A 47 -4.68 -13.12 9.62
N ARG A 48 -3.68 -12.31 9.96
CA ARG A 48 -3.27 -11.97 11.33
C ARG A 48 -3.53 -10.49 11.66
N ASP A 49 -3.47 -10.18 12.95
CA ASP A 49 -3.63 -8.82 13.47
C ASP A 49 -2.61 -7.86 12.87
N ARG A 50 -3.11 -6.70 12.43
CA ARG A 50 -2.32 -5.68 11.73
C ARG A 50 -3.08 -4.36 11.66
N LEU A 51 -2.34 -3.29 11.41
CA LEU A 51 -2.91 -2.02 10.99
C LEU A 51 -3.10 -2.03 9.46
N VAL A 52 -4.31 -1.76 8.98
CA VAL A 52 -4.58 -1.60 7.53
C VAL A 52 -4.66 -0.11 7.19
N ILE A 53 -3.92 0.32 6.18
CA ILE A 53 -3.94 1.68 5.63
C ILE A 53 -4.51 1.63 4.21
N ASP A 54 -5.65 2.28 4.01
CA ASP A 54 -6.29 2.38 2.70
C ASP A 54 -5.98 3.71 2.01
N THR A 55 -5.08 3.66 1.04
CA THR A 55 -4.59 4.81 0.27
C THR A 55 -5.58 5.32 -0.79
N ALA A 56 -6.73 4.66 -0.95
CA ALA A 56 -7.86 5.22 -1.70
C ALA A 56 -8.68 6.20 -0.84
N ARG A 57 -8.57 6.14 0.49
CA ARG A 57 -9.38 6.90 1.44
C ARG A 57 -8.59 7.91 2.26
N LEU A 58 -7.31 7.60 2.52
CA LEU A 58 -6.44 8.43 3.34
C LEU A 58 -5.41 9.17 2.47
N SER A 59 -5.14 10.42 2.84
CA SER A 59 -3.96 11.12 2.34
C SER A 59 -2.66 10.49 2.86
N VAL A 60 -1.52 10.90 2.32
CA VAL A 60 -0.20 10.49 2.82
C VAL A 60 -0.03 10.94 4.28
N GLU A 61 -0.38 12.18 4.60
CA GLU A 61 -0.26 12.74 5.95
C GLU A 61 -1.15 11.99 6.96
N GLU A 62 -2.37 11.64 6.56
CA GLU A 62 -3.29 10.84 7.38
C GLU A 62 -2.79 9.43 7.60
N SER A 63 -2.24 8.80 6.56
CA SER A 63 -1.62 7.48 6.63
C SER A 63 -0.45 7.48 7.61
N VAL A 64 0.47 8.45 7.47
CA VAL A 64 1.64 8.60 8.36
C VAL A 64 1.20 8.86 9.80
N ARG A 65 0.23 9.76 10.02
CA ARG A 65 -0.29 10.06 11.35
C ARG A 65 -0.90 8.83 12.01
N THR A 66 -1.64 8.03 11.24
CA THR A 66 -2.27 6.79 11.72
C THR A 66 -1.20 5.77 12.16
N ILE A 67 -0.17 5.57 11.34
CA ILE A 67 0.95 4.66 11.66
C ILE A 67 1.70 5.13 12.90
N LEU A 68 2.09 6.41 12.98
CA LEU A 68 2.81 6.95 14.14
C LEU A 68 1.98 6.85 15.43
N SER A 69 0.68 7.07 15.34
CA SER A 69 -0.22 6.93 16.48
C SER A 69 -0.32 5.48 16.96
N ALA A 70 -0.30 4.51 16.05
CA ALA A 70 -0.29 3.10 16.40
C ALA A 70 1.02 2.68 17.07
N VAL A 71 2.17 3.08 16.52
CA VAL A 71 3.49 2.82 17.12
C VAL A 71 3.58 3.33 18.55
N ARG A 72 3.02 4.51 18.84
CA ARG A 72 3.00 5.10 20.20
C ARG A 72 2.10 4.37 21.20
N ARG A 73 1.12 3.58 20.74
CA ARG A 73 0.24 2.79 21.63
C ARG A 73 0.80 1.40 21.92
N SER A 74 1.71 0.93 21.08
CA SER A 74 2.40 -0.37 21.19
C SER A 74 3.73 -0.29 21.96
N GLY A 75 4.03 0.86 22.57
CA GLY A 75 5.21 1.06 23.44
C GLY A 75 4.80 1.71 24.74
#